data_AF-D5V0C4-F1
#
_entry.id   AF-D5V0C4-F1
#
_cell.length_a   1.000
_cell.length_b   1.000
_cell.length_c   1.000
_cell.angle_alpha   90.00
_cell.angle_beta   90.00
_cell.angle_gamma   90.00
#
_symmetry.space_group_name_H-M   'P 1'
#
loop_
_entity.id
_entity.type
_entity.pdbx_description
1 polymer ?
#
loop_
_entity_poly.entity_id
_entity_poly.type
_entity_poly.pdbx_seq_one_letter_code
_entity_poly.pdbx_strand_id
1 'polypeptide(L)'
;MRIPIILLVFLYINLQATILVNTTNSIDLLPNSKIYHDIGNHETINTILNKNDKFITTNKKVVDYCILAPEGVWIKFRLKNPTSKTIEKKISFENIFLEEIELYEMKNQKIISKKNHWIL
;
A
#
# COMPACT_ATOMS: atom_id res chain seq x y z
N MET A 1 30.54 -52.43 7.93
CA MET A 1 29.86 -51.27 7.32
C MET A 1 28.87 -50.66 8.32
N ARG A 2 29.29 -49.70 9.15
CA ARG A 2 28.42 -49.00 10.13
C ARG A 2 28.33 -47.49 9.87
N ILE A 3 28.73 -47.05 8.68
CA ILE A 3 28.83 -45.65 8.27
C ILE A 3 27.51 -45.07 7.71
N PRO A 4 26.54 -45.82 7.12
CA PRO A 4 25.41 -45.17 6.44
C PRO A 4 24.40 -44.53 7.41
N ILE A 5 24.32 -45.01 8.66
CA ILE A 5 23.38 -44.47 9.67
C ILE A 5 23.82 -43.08 10.16
N ILE A 6 25.13 -42.86 10.31
CA ILE A 6 25.67 -41.57 10.79
C ILE A 6 25.42 -40.47 9.74
N LEU A 7 25.56 -40.78 8.45
CA LEU A 7 25.31 -39.82 7.38
C LEU A 7 23.84 -39.38 7.31
N LEU A 8 22.90 -40.29 7.59
CA LEU A 8 21.47 -40.00 7.56
C LEU A 8 21.04 -39.04 8.68
N VAL A 9 21.66 -39.16 9.86
CA VAL A 9 21.37 -38.27 11.01
C VAL A 9 21.84 -36.85 10.72
N PHE A 10 23.01 -36.67 10.08
CA PHE A 10 23.53 -35.35 9.72
C PHE A 10 22.65 -34.59 8.71
N LEU A 11 21.94 -35.29 7.82
CA LEU A 11 21.00 -34.67 6.89
C LEU A 11 19.73 -34.16 7.59
N TYR A 12 19.29 -34.80 8.69
CA TYR A 12 18.07 -34.42 9.40
C TYR A 12 18.23 -33.15 10.25
N ILE A 13 19.42 -32.92 10.83
CA ILE A 13 19.70 -31.74 11.67
C ILE A 13 19.89 -30.46 10.87
N ASN A 14 20.31 -30.55 9.60
CA ASN A 14 20.52 -29.39 8.73
C ASN A 14 19.26 -28.96 7.95
N LEU A 15 18.16 -29.71 8.05
CA LEU A 15 16.92 -29.44 7.31
C LEU A 15 15.90 -28.60 8.09
N GLN A 16 16.34 -27.89 9.13
CA GLN A 16 15.48 -26.94 9.84
C GLN A 16 15.87 -25.52 9.45
N ALA A 17 15.27 -25.03 8.36
CA ALA A 17 15.27 -23.62 8.07
C ALA A 17 14.29 -22.93 9.04
N THR A 18 14.82 -22.20 10.01
CA THR A 18 13.99 -21.29 10.81
C THR A 18 13.58 -20.13 9.92
N ILE A 19 12.34 -20.16 9.43
CA ILE A 19 11.75 -19.02 8.74
C ILE A 19 11.50 -17.94 9.80
N LEU A 20 12.43 -16.99 9.90
CA LEU A 20 12.25 -15.81 10.71
C LEU A 20 11.24 -14.88 10.02
N VAL A 21 9.95 -15.06 10.33
CA VAL A 21 8.93 -14.10 9.91
C VAL A 21 9.04 -12.89 10.82
N ASN A 22 9.83 -11.90 10.39
CA ASN A 22 9.84 -10.59 11.02
C ASN A 22 8.51 -9.91 10.69
N THR A 23 7.51 -10.06 11.58
CA THR A 23 6.21 -9.41 11.40
C THR A 23 6.40 -7.92 11.60
N THR A 24 6.64 -7.19 10.52
CA THR A 24 6.53 -5.74 10.53
C THR A 24 5.08 -5.38 10.80
N ASN A 25 4.84 -4.52 11.80
CA ASN A 25 3.50 -4.02 12.07
C ASN A 25 3.03 -3.21 10.84
N SER A 26 2.18 -3.81 10.01
CA SER A 26 1.48 -3.12 8.93
C SER A 26 0.24 -2.42 9.49
N ILE A 27 -0.10 -1.27 8.91
CA ILE A 27 -1.32 -0.53 9.24
C ILE A 27 -2.16 -0.46 7.98
N ASP A 28 -3.40 -0.94 8.06
CA ASP A 28 -4.37 -0.81 6.97
C ASP A 28 -4.70 0.68 6.78
N LEU A 29 -4.26 1.25 5.65
CA LEU A 29 -4.49 2.67 5.34
C LEU A 29 -5.95 2.94 4.98
N LEU A 30 -6.57 2.05 4.20
CA LEU A 30 -7.89 2.29 3.61
C LEU A 30 -8.99 2.54 4.65
N PRO A 31 -9.12 1.76 5.74
CA PRO A 31 -10.11 2.00 6.79
C PRO A 31 -9.97 3.33 7.53
N ASN A 32 -8.84 4.03 7.37
CA ASN A 32 -8.54 5.32 7.99
C ASN A 32 -8.43 6.45 6.95
N SER A 33 -8.95 6.21 5.75
CA SER A 33 -8.87 7.10 4.61
C SER A 33 -10.24 7.68 4.24
N LYS A 34 -10.21 8.73 3.42
CA LYS A 34 -11.34 9.13 2.60
C LYS A 34 -11.07 8.78 1.16
N ILE A 35 -12.08 8.30 0.46
CA ILE A 35 -11.98 7.83 -0.93
C ILE A 35 -12.94 8.61 -1.82
N TYR A 36 -12.55 8.81 -3.07
CA TYR A 36 -13.42 9.31 -4.12
C TYR A 36 -13.18 8.47 -5.38
N HIS A 37 -14.27 7.98 -5.97
CA HIS A 37 -14.28 7.23 -7.21
C HIS A 37 -14.60 8.18 -8.35
N ASP A 38 -13.59 8.46 -9.16
CA ASP A 38 -13.66 9.33 -10.32
C ASP A 38 -13.93 8.51 -11.58
N ILE A 39 -15.22 8.31 -11.84
CA ILE A 39 -15.68 7.57 -13.02
C ILE A 39 -15.31 8.37 -14.27
N GLY A 40 -14.56 7.73 -15.18
CA GLY A 40 -14.03 8.35 -16.40
C GLY A 40 -12.63 8.95 -16.25
N ASN A 41 -12.04 8.92 -15.04
CA ASN A 41 -10.68 9.44 -14.76
C ASN A 41 -10.49 10.89 -15.24
N HIS A 42 -11.41 11.78 -14.86
CA HIS A 42 -11.43 13.16 -15.33
C HIS A 42 -10.72 14.15 -14.40
N GLU A 43 -10.47 13.77 -13.16
CA GLU A 43 -9.85 14.64 -12.16
C GLU A 43 -8.33 14.66 -12.26
N THR A 44 -7.76 15.78 -11.83
CA THR A 44 -6.33 15.94 -11.57
C THR A 44 -6.14 16.35 -10.12
N ILE A 45 -4.88 16.37 -9.64
CA ILE A 45 -4.60 16.86 -8.29
C ILE A 45 -5.10 18.30 -8.07
N ASN A 46 -5.07 19.15 -9.10
CA ASN A 46 -5.52 20.54 -8.96
C ASN A 46 -7.05 20.65 -8.85
N THR A 47 -7.79 19.79 -9.55
CA THR A 47 -9.26 19.81 -9.48
C THR A 47 -9.76 19.15 -8.20
N ILE A 48 -9.13 18.04 -7.79
CA ILE A 48 -9.58 17.26 -6.63
C ILE A 48 -9.37 17.99 -5.29
N LEU A 49 -8.38 18.88 -5.20
CA LEU A 49 -8.13 19.68 -3.99
C LEU A 49 -9.32 20.57 -3.59
N ASN A 50 -10.14 20.96 -4.58
CA ASN A 50 -11.32 21.78 -4.38
C ASN A 50 -12.62 20.96 -4.20
N LYS A 51 -12.55 19.62 -4.29
CA LYS A 51 -13.69 18.69 -4.25
C LYS A 51 -13.72 17.87 -2.97
N ASN A 52 -13.41 18.50 -1.83
CA ASN A 52 -13.37 17.81 -0.52
C ASN A 52 -14.71 17.17 -0.12
N ASP A 53 -15.82 17.69 -0.65
CA ASP A 53 -17.19 17.19 -0.47
C ASP A 53 -17.44 15.85 -1.17
N LYS A 54 -16.66 15.52 -2.21
CA LYS A 54 -16.78 14.25 -2.96
C LYS A 54 -16.13 13.07 -2.26
N PHE A 55 -15.25 13.33 -1.29
CA PHE A 55 -14.57 12.29 -0.53
C PHE A 55 -15.46 11.72 0.57
N ILE A 56 -15.67 10.41 0.52
CA ILE A 56 -16.40 9.67 1.54
C ILE A 56 -15.42 8.95 2.48
N THR A 57 -15.72 8.92 3.78
CA THR A 57 -14.98 8.09 4.73
C THR A 57 -15.29 6.62 4.44
N THR A 58 -14.30 5.75 4.51
CA THR A 58 -14.49 4.30 4.39
C THR A 58 -13.91 3.58 5.60
N ASN A 59 -14.58 2.53 6.06
CA ASN A 59 -14.06 1.58 7.04
C ASN A 59 -13.66 0.25 6.38
N LYS A 60 -13.75 0.16 5.05
CA LYS A 60 -13.42 -1.05 4.29
C LYS A 60 -11.92 -1.22 4.18
N LYS A 61 -11.46 -2.48 4.27
CA LYS A 61 -10.05 -2.85 4.04
C LYS A 61 -9.70 -2.94 2.56
N VAL A 62 -10.69 -3.29 1.73
CA VAL A 62 -10.58 -3.43 0.28
C VAL A 62 -11.79 -2.74 -0.35
N VAL A 63 -11.58 -2.12 -1.50
CA VAL A 63 -12.65 -1.54 -2.31
C VAL A 63 -12.51 -2.11 -3.71
N ASP A 64 -13.63 -2.56 -4.25
CA ASP A 64 -13.79 -3.04 -5.62
C ASP A 64 -14.90 -2.21 -6.26
N TYR A 65 -14.58 -1.61 -7.40
CA TYR A 65 -15.49 -0.78 -8.17
C TYR A 65 -15.99 -1.43 -9.44
N CYS A 66 -15.47 -2.63 -9.79
CA CYS A 66 -15.66 -3.30 -11.07
C CYS A 66 -15.24 -2.41 -12.26
N ILE A 67 -14.31 -2.90 -13.09
CA ILE A 67 -13.77 -2.11 -14.21
C ILE A 67 -14.81 -2.07 -15.34
N LEU A 68 -15.64 -1.03 -15.36
CA LEU A 68 -16.65 -0.81 -16.40
C LEU A 68 -16.27 0.33 -17.36
N ALA A 69 -15.38 1.22 -16.93
CA ALA A 69 -14.82 2.32 -17.71
C ALA A 69 -13.41 2.67 -17.22
N PRO A 70 -12.68 3.60 -17.85
CA PRO A 70 -11.53 4.23 -17.23
C PRO A 70 -11.93 4.84 -15.88
N GLU A 71 -11.16 4.55 -14.83
CA GLU A 71 -11.53 4.93 -13.47
C GLU A 71 -10.31 5.49 -12.73
N GLY A 72 -10.50 6.64 -12.08
CA GLY A 72 -9.56 7.19 -11.12
C GLY A 72 -10.04 6.88 -9.70
N VAL A 73 -9.14 6.48 -8.80
CA VAL A 73 -9.46 6.34 -7.38
C VAL A 73 -8.56 7.25 -6.57
N TRP A 74 -9.17 8.26 -5.95
CA TRP A 74 -8.48 9.21 -5.09
C TRP A 74 -8.56 8.77 -3.64
N ILE A 75 -7.42 8.53 -3.01
CA ILE A 75 -7.34 8.11 -1.60
C ILE A 75 -6.63 9.22 -0.81
N LYS A 76 -7.32 9.75 0.20
CA LYS A 76 -6.83 10.81 1.08
C LYS A 76 -6.70 10.30 2.51
N PHE A 77 -5.48 10.35 3.05
CA PHE A 77 -5.18 9.95 4.42
C PHE A 77 -4.18 10.90 5.07
N ARG A 78 -4.07 10.81 6.40
CA ARG A 78 -3.13 11.59 7.20
C ARG A 78 -2.23 10.67 7.99
N LEU A 79 -0.92 10.81 7.78
CA LEU A 79 0.09 10.13 8.59
C LEU A 79 0.57 11.05 9.71
N LYS A 80 0.54 10.57 10.94
CA LYS A 80 1.15 11.23 12.10
C LYS A 80 2.17 10.28 12.70
N ASN A 81 3.43 10.72 12.80
CA ASN A 81 4.43 10.02 13.59
C ASN A 81 4.37 10.56 15.03
N PRO A 82 3.87 9.77 16.01
CA PRO A 82 3.81 10.23 17.40
C PRO A 82 5.18 10.19 18.10
N THR A 83 6.20 9.61 17.46
CA THR A 83 7.53 9.43 18.02
C THR A 83 8.52 10.44 17.44
N SER A 84 9.66 10.64 18.12
CA SER A 84 10.79 11.42 17.60
C SER A 84 11.69 10.63 16.64
N LYS A 85 11.45 9.33 16.47
CA LYS A 85 12.26 8.46 15.60
C LYS A 85 11.81 8.62 14.15
N THR A 86 12.76 8.63 13.22
CA THR A 86 12.45 8.55 11.78
C THR A 86 11.79 7.21 11.48
N ILE A 87 10.73 7.24 10.68
CA ILE A 87 10.01 6.04 10.24
C ILE A 87 10.20 5.91 8.73
N GLU A 88 10.65 4.73 8.30
CA GLU A 88 10.59 4.33 6.89
C GLU A 88 9.15 3.99 6.51
N LYS A 89 8.68 4.53 5.39
CA LYS A 89 7.30 4.35 4.92
C LYS A 89 7.30 3.51 3.66
N LYS A 90 6.70 2.33 3.73
CA LYS A 90 6.36 1.52 2.56
C LYS A 90 4.84 1.51 2.41
N ILE A 91 4.36 2.03 1.28
CA ILE A 91 2.95 1.90 0.90
C ILE A 91 2.88 0.75 -0.09
N SER A 92 2.10 -0.26 0.25
CA SER A 92 1.79 -1.39 -0.63
C SER A 92 0.32 -1.35 -0.97
N PHE A 93 0.02 -1.76 -2.20
CA PHE A 93 -1.34 -1.92 -2.70
C PHE A 93 -1.36 -3.17 -3.59
N GLU A 94 -2.53 -3.78 -3.68
CA GLU A 94 -2.76 -4.97 -4.51
C GLU A 94 -3.85 -4.61 -5.50
N ASN A 95 -3.44 -4.34 -6.75
CA ASN A 95 -4.37 -4.16 -7.87
C ASN A 95 -3.66 -4.59 -9.15
N ILE A 96 -4.12 -5.71 -9.72
CA ILE A 96 -3.52 -6.32 -10.92
C ILE A 96 -3.79 -5.55 -12.21
N PHE A 97 -4.73 -4.59 -12.17
CA PHE A 97 -5.13 -3.78 -13.32
C PHE A 97 -4.68 -2.31 -13.18
N LEU A 98 -3.80 -2.01 -12.22
CA LEU A 98 -3.32 -0.67 -12.01
C LEU A 98 -2.27 -0.30 -13.07
N GLU A 99 -2.57 0.70 -13.89
CA GLU A 99 -1.65 1.20 -14.92
C GLU A 99 -0.72 2.30 -14.37
N GLU A 100 -1.29 3.23 -13.58
CA GLU A 100 -0.58 4.39 -13.05
C GLU A 100 -0.90 4.59 -11.56
N ILE A 101 0.13 4.97 -10.79
CA ILE A 101 -0.06 5.49 -9.44
C ILE A 101 0.70 6.81 -9.25
N GLU A 102 -0.02 7.77 -8.68
CA GLU A 102 0.54 9.06 -8.27
C GLU A 102 0.37 9.25 -6.76
N LEU A 103 1.47 9.60 -6.09
CA LEU A 103 1.50 9.94 -4.67
C LEU A 103 1.82 11.42 -4.50
N TYR A 104 0.93 12.13 -3.81
CA TYR A 104 1.06 13.55 -3.51
C TYR A 104 1.26 13.76 -2.01
N GLU A 105 2.30 14.51 -1.64
CA GLU A 105 2.48 14.99 -0.27
C GLU A 105 1.96 16.41 -0.14
N MET A 106 1.09 16.62 0.86
CA MET A 106 0.41 17.88 1.10
C MET A 106 0.82 18.47 2.45
N LYS A 107 1.21 19.75 2.46
CA LYS A 107 1.45 20.53 3.69
C LYS A 107 0.76 21.89 3.56
N ASN A 108 -0.05 22.26 4.56
CA ASN A 108 -0.82 23.51 4.57
C ASN A 108 -1.61 23.75 3.27
N GLN A 109 -2.32 22.71 2.80
CA GLN A 109 -3.10 22.73 1.56
C GLN A 109 -2.30 22.98 0.27
N LYS A 110 -0.97 22.88 0.32
CA LYS A 110 -0.10 22.95 -0.85
C LYS A 110 0.57 21.60 -1.11
N ILE A 111 0.74 21.28 -2.39
CA ILE A 111 1.53 20.13 -2.82
C ILE A 111 2.99 20.48 -2.58
N ILE A 112 3.69 19.65 -1.80
CA ILE A 112 5.12 19.82 -1.50
C ILE A 112 5.97 18.71 -2.13
N SER A 113 5.36 17.59 -2.53
CA SER A 113 6.02 16.52 -3.27
C SER A 113 5.03 15.79 -4.16
N LYS A 114 5.51 15.34 -5.32
CA LYS A 114 4.81 14.44 -6.25
C LYS A 114 5.76 13.29 -6.57
N LYS A 115 5.25 12.06 -6.52
CA LYS A 115 5.92 10.86 -7.03
C LYS A 115 4.96 10.13 -7.95
N ASN A 116 5.42 9.72 -9.11
CA ASN A 116 4.66 8.91 -10.06
C ASN A 116 5.39 7.59 -10.30
N HIS A 117 4.63 6.52 -10.46
CA HIS A 117 5.15 5.22 -10.85
C HIS A 117 4.22 4.61 -11.90
N TRP A 118 4.81 4.25 -13.04
CA TRP A 118 4.17 3.53 -14.12
C TRP A 118 4.39 2.04 -13.90
N ILE A 119 3.32 1.26 -13.90
CA ILE A 119 3.41 -0.20 -13.84
C ILE A 119 3.27 -0.67 -15.29
N LEU A 120 4.40 -0.97 -15.93
CA LEU A 120 4.46 -1.56 -17.27
C LEU A 120 4.39 -3.08 -17.20
#